data_AF-R4LG57-F1
#
_entry.id   AF-R4LG57-F1
#
_cell.length_a   1.000
_cell.length_b   1.000
_cell.length_c   1.000
_cell.angle_alpha   90.00
_cell.angle_beta   90.00
_cell.angle_gamma   90.00
#
_symmetry.space_group_name_H-M   'P 1'
#
loop_
_entity.id
_entity.type
_entity.pdbx_description
1 polymer ?
#
loop_
_entity_poly.entity_id
_entity_poly.type
_entity_poly.pdbx_seq_one_letter_code
_entity_poly.pdbx_strand_id
1 'polypeptide(L)'
;MLDRPSDLPSELAELGRGRRIVMHGRHSVVDWLCFAVWEDSRLVQSMSLSPDSGIIENLGDPLPFERPYWGGQHPVPVDPGSPDQSAYPLPFHPLELGEEALRALFGFVLEGRPDPRFRTPRVLRRGDDGQPGRLRRGVPAPALTVPVVGTPVRGRSPRTR
;
A
#
# COMPACT_ATOMS: atom_id res chain seq x y z
N MET A 1 -14.58 -0.56 -9.22
CA MET A 1 -13.94 -0.71 -7.89
C MET A 1 -14.03 0.66 -7.21
N LEU A 2 -13.68 0.84 -5.93
CA LEU A 2 -13.61 2.19 -5.35
C LEU A 2 -12.33 2.85 -5.88
N ASP A 3 -12.47 3.88 -6.71
CA ASP A 3 -11.31 4.54 -7.33
C ASP A 3 -10.52 5.39 -6.34
N ARG A 4 -11.15 5.80 -5.24
CA ARG A 4 -10.58 6.59 -4.14
C ARG A 4 -10.69 5.80 -2.83
N PRO A 5 -9.65 5.09 -2.38
CA PRO A 5 -9.74 4.28 -1.18
C PRO A 5 -10.09 5.10 0.08
N SER A 6 -9.76 6.41 0.13
CA SER A 6 -10.17 7.29 1.24
C SER A 6 -11.68 7.38 1.44
N ASP A 7 -12.46 7.12 0.39
CA ASP A 7 -13.91 7.21 0.42
C ASP A 7 -14.56 5.98 1.06
N LEU A 8 -13.75 5.08 1.65
CA LEU A 8 -14.23 3.98 2.45
C LEU A 8 -15.19 4.51 3.52
N PRO A 9 -16.45 4.03 3.58
CA PRO A 9 -17.42 4.49 4.56
C PRO A 9 -16.85 4.44 5.97
N SER A 10 -17.05 5.51 6.73
CA SER A 10 -16.46 5.68 8.07
C SER A 10 -16.81 4.52 9.00
N GLU A 11 -18.01 3.96 8.85
CA GLU A 11 -18.50 2.79 9.58
C GLU A 11 -17.60 1.57 9.38
N LEU A 12 -17.06 1.36 8.18
CA LEU A 12 -16.13 0.27 7.89
C LEU A 12 -14.74 0.54 8.50
N ALA A 13 -14.27 1.78 8.46
CA ALA A 13 -13.02 2.17 9.13
C ALA A 13 -13.12 2.01 10.67
N GLU A 14 -14.30 2.31 11.22
CA GLU A 14 -14.63 2.19 12.64
C GLU A 14 -14.65 0.75 13.16
N LEU A 15 -15.03 -0.22 12.32
CA LEU A 15 -14.90 -1.65 12.66
C LEU A 15 -13.44 -2.06 12.95
N GLY A 16 -12.47 -1.28 12.45
CA GLY A 16 -11.05 -1.48 12.68
C GLY A 16 -10.49 -0.80 13.91
N ARG A 17 -11.29 -0.16 14.77
CA ARG A 17 -10.81 0.55 15.96
C ARG A 17 -9.85 -0.33 16.79
N GLY A 18 -8.73 0.27 17.20
CA GLY A 18 -7.64 -0.44 17.89
C GLY A 18 -6.85 -1.43 17.01
N ARG A 19 -7.04 -1.40 15.68
CA ARG A 19 -6.34 -2.24 14.70
C ARG A 19 -5.95 -1.43 13.47
N ARG A 20 -5.13 -2.06 12.63
CA ARG A 20 -4.85 -1.61 11.27
C ARG A 20 -5.90 -2.17 10.31
N ILE A 21 -6.44 -1.33 9.43
CA ILE A 21 -7.16 -1.75 8.22
C ILE A 21 -6.26 -1.46 7.03
N VAL A 22 -6.18 -2.42 6.10
CA VAL A 22 -5.53 -2.22 4.80
C VAL A 22 -6.53 -2.57 3.70
N MET A 23 -6.72 -1.64 2.77
CA MET A 23 -7.38 -1.89 1.49
C MET A 23 -6.30 -2.01 0.41
N HIS A 24 -6.44 -2.97 -0.50
CA HIS A 24 -5.56 -3.13 -1.65
C HIS A 24 -6.37 -3.62 -2.85
N GLY A 25 -6.17 -2.98 -3.99
CA GLY A 25 -6.85 -3.28 -5.24
C GLY A 25 -5.87 -3.15 -6.41
N ARG A 26 -5.95 -4.09 -7.35
CA ARG A 26 -5.21 -4.04 -8.61
C ARG A 26 -6.14 -4.42 -9.76
N HIS A 27 -5.92 -3.82 -10.93
CA HIS A 27 -6.59 -4.21 -12.16
C HIS A 27 -5.59 -4.20 -13.32
N SER A 28 -5.08 -5.39 -13.68
CA SER A 28 -3.97 -5.51 -14.63
C SER A 28 -4.29 -5.10 -16.05
N VAL A 29 -5.55 -5.15 -16.49
CA VAL A 29 -5.93 -4.72 -17.85
C VAL A 29 -5.69 -3.23 -18.08
N VAL A 30 -5.73 -2.42 -17.02
CA VAL A 30 -5.60 -0.95 -17.10
C VAL A 30 -4.45 -0.45 -16.23
N ASP A 31 -3.54 -1.34 -15.83
CA ASP A 31 -2.44 -1.08 -14.89
C ASP A 31 -2.84 -0.20 -13.71
N TRP A 32 -3.97 -0.49 -13.09
CA TRP A 32 -4.45 0.31 -11.97
C TRP A 32 -4.04 -0.32 -10.64
N LEU A 33 -3.54 0.53 -9.73
CA LEU A 33 -3.26 0.22 -8.34
C LEU A 33 -4.09 1.16 -7.47
N CYS A 34 -4.71 0.61 -6.42
CA CYS A 34 -5.07 1.39 -5.26
C CYS A 34 -4.73 0.68 -3.95
N PHE A 35 -4.38 1.44 -2.91
CA PHE A 35 -4.36 0.95 -1.55
C PHE A 35 -4.63 2.08 -0.55
N ALA A 36 -4.99 1.68 0.66
CA ALA A 36 -5.04 2.59 1.79
C ALA A 36 -4.79 1.86 3.10
N VAL A 37 -4.25 2.60 4.06
CA VAL A 37 -3.96 2.14 5.40
C VAL A 37 -4.67 3.05 6.38
N TRP A 38 -5.47 2.45 7.27
CA TRP A 38 -6.02 3.11 8.44
C TRP A 38 -5.42 2.52 9.70
N GLU A 39 -5.10 3.39 10.67
CA GLU A 39 -4.65 3.03 12.00
C GLU A 39 -5.61 3.63 13.02
N ASP A 40 -6.20 2.79 13.88
CA ASP A 40 -7.20 3.22 14.86
C ASP A 40 -8.29 4.10 14.23
N SER A 41 -8.83 3.62 13.10
CA SER A 41 -9.88 4.25 12.30
C SER A 41 -9.50 5.58 11.64
N ARG A 42 -8.23 6.02 11.69
CA ARG A 42 -7.73 7.21 10.99
C ARG A 42 -6.99 6.81 9.74
N LEU A 43 -7.27 7.49 8.62
CA LEU A 43 -6.53 7.31 7.38
C LEU A 43 -5.08 7.79 7.57
N VAL A 44 -4.12 6.91 7.29
CA VAL A 44 -2.68 7.18 7.39
C VAL A 44 -2.06 7.41 6.02
N GLN A 45 -2.46 6.59 5.05
CA GLN A 45 -2.01 6.69 3.67
C GLN A 45 -3.15 6.23 2.76
N SER A 46 -3.33 6.90 1.62
CA SER A 46 -4.10 6.35 0.51
C SER A 46 -3.48 6.72 -0.82
N MET A 47 -3.50 5.78 -1.77
CA MET A 47 -3.04 6.01 -3.13
C MET A 47 -3.93 5.29 -4.13
N SER A 48 -4.12 5.91 -5.29
CA SER A 48 -4.79 5.35 -6.45
C SER A 48 -4.22 5.96 -7.72
N LEU A 49 -3.74 5.12 -8.64
CA LEU A 49 -3.20 5.57 -9.93
C LEU A 49 -3.29 4.51 -11.02
N SER A 50 -3.40 4.98 -12.26
CA SER A 50 -3.28 4.18 -13.49
C SER A 50 -2.63 5.04 -14.58
N PRO A 51 -2.05 4.45 -15.63
CA PRO A 51 -1.53 5.21 -16.76
C PRO A 51 -2.59 6.09 -17.42
N ASP A 52 -3.81 5.58 -17.59
CA ASP A 52 -4.90 6.30 -18.28
C ASP A 52 -5.43 7.49 -17.48
N SER A 53 -5.51 7.37 -16.15
CA SER A 53 -6.10 8.38 -15.26
C SER A 53 -5.07 9.23 -14.52
N GLY A 54 -3.78 8.87 -14.58
CA GLY A 54 -2.74 9.46 -13.75
C GLY A 54 -2.92 9.13 -12.27
N ILE A 55 -2.52 10.06 -11.40
CA ILE A 55 -2.71 9.96 -9.95
C ILE A 55 -4.15 10.42 -9.61
N ILE A 56 -5.02 9.47 -9.30
CA ILE A 56 -6.38 9.73 -8.83
C ILE A 56 -6.35 10.23 -7.38
N GLU A 57 -5.47 9.63 -6.57
CA GLU A 57 -5.29 9.96 -5.16
C GLU A 57 -3.85 9.66 -4.68
N ASN A 58 -3.32 10.53 -3.83
CA ASN A 58 -2.05 10.35 -3.11
C ASN A 58 -2.10 11.20 -1.82
N LEU A 59 -2.55 10.58 -0.73
CA LEU A 59 -2.76 11.20 0.57
C LEU A 59 -1.87 10.55 1.63
N GLY A 60 -1.44 11.36 2.60
CA GLY A 60 -0.54 10.92 3.68
C GLY A 60 0.93 10.93 3.27
N ASP A 61 1.80 10.55 4.20
CA ASP A 61 3.23 10.44 3.93
C ASP A 61 3.54 9.11 3.22
N PRO A 62 4.43 9.10 2.21
CA PRO A 62 4.85 7.87 1.56
C PRO A 62 5.44 6.87 2.56
N LEU A 63 4.89 5.66 2.55
CA LEU A 63 5.40 4.54 3.32
C LEU A 63 6.82 4.16 2.85
N PRO A 64 7.64 3.51 3.68
CA PRO A 64 9.04 3.23 3.35
C PRO A 64 9.23 2.52 2.00
N PHE A 65 8.30 1.64 1.63
CA PHE A 65 8.36 0.89 0.38
C PHE A 65 7.99 1.72 -0.86
N GLU A 66 7.27 2.83 -0.71
CA GLU A 66 6.91 3.73 -1.82
C GLU A 66 8.07 4.65 -2.20
N ARG A 67 8.94 4.99 -1.25
CA ARG A 67 10.00 6.00 -1.43
C ARG A 67 10.95 5.71 -2.60
N PRO A 68 11.41 4.47 -2.85
CA PRO A 68 12.24 4.18 -4.02
C PRO A 68 11.55 4.47 -5.35
N TYR A 69 10.24 4.25 -5.43
CA TYR A 69 9.42 4.50 -6.62
C TYR A 69 9.31 6.00 -6.89
N TRP A 70 8.92 6.78 -5.88
CA TRP A 70 8.90 8.25 -5.96
C TRP A 70 10.29 8.85 -6.18
N GLY A 71 11.35 8.18 -5.73
CA GLY A 71 12.75 8.55 -5.96
C GLY A 71 13.30 8.16 -7.34
N GLY A 72 12.49 7.57 -8.23
CA GLY A 72 12.90 7.23 -9.60
C GLY A 72 13.79 5.99 -9.72
N GLN A 73 13.84 5.13 -8.70
CA GLN A 73 14.65 3.90 -8.72
C GLN A 73 13.98 2.73 -9.47
N HIS A 74 12.69 2.88 -9.81
CA HIS A 74 11.87 1.89 -10.52
C HIS A 74 11.24 2.47 -11.80
N PRO A 75 12.04 2.99 -12.75
CA PRO A 75 11.49 3.53 -14.00
C PRO A 75 10.91 2.39 -14.86
N VAL A 76 9.83 2.69 -15.60
CA VAL A 76 9.30 1.74 -16.60
C VAL A 76 10.30 1.64 -17.76
N PRO A 77 10.78 0.42 -18.11
CA PRO A 77 11.68 0.26 -19.25
C PRO A 77 10.98 0.65 -20.55
N VAL A 78 11.67 1.44 -21.38
CA VAL A 78 11.22 1.71 -22.75
C VAL A 78 11.55 0.48 -23.60
N ASP A 79 10.54 -0.14 -24.21
CA ASP A 79 10.73 -1.23 -25.17
C ASP A 79 11.04 -0.65 -26.56
N PRO A 80 12.27 -0.82 -27.09
CA PRO A 80 12.65 -0.32 -28.42
C PRO A 80 11.86 -0.98 -29.56
N GLY A 81 11.23 -2.13 -29.32
CA GLY A 81 10.43 -2.88 -30.29
C GLY A 81 8.93 -2.54 -30.26
N SER A 82 8.48 -1.73 -29.30
CA SER A 82 7.07 -1.34 -29.22
C SER A 82 6.71 -0.37 -30.36
N PRO A 83 5.60 -0.62 -31.09
CA PRO A 83 5.11 0.33 -32.10
C PRO A 83 4.68 1.67 -31.46
N ASP A 84 4.34 1.64 -30.17
CA ASP A 84 4.13 2.81 -29.34
C ASP A 84 5.41 3.11 -28.55
N GLN A 85 6.22 4.01 -29.10
CA GLN A 85 7.45 4.49 -28.45
C GLN A 85 7.17 5.60 -27.43
N SER A 86 5.90 5.89 -27.10
CA SER A 86 5.59 6.89 -26.09
C SER A 86 6.09 6.43 -24.71
N ALA A 87 6.67 7.38 -23.97
CA ALA A 87 7.11 7.09 -22.61
C ALA A 87 5.88 6.78 -21.75
N TYR A 88 5.97 5.72 -20.93
CA TYR A 88 4.92 5.39 -19.97
C TYR A 88 4.57 6.65 -19.14
N PRO A 89 3.28 7.01 -18.99
CA PRO A 89 2.87 8.33 -18.50
C PRO A 89 3.13 8.55 -17.01
N LEU A 90 3.53 7.49 -16.30
CA LEU A 90 3.84 7.50 -14.87
C LEU A 90 5.34 7.23 -14.63
N PRO A 91 5.91 7.72 -13.53
CA PRO A 91 7.33 7.53 -13.21
C PRO A 91 7.71 6.06 -12.94
N PHE A 92 6.73 5.21 -12.66
CA PHE A 92 6.88 3.78 -12.41
C PHE A 92 5.59 3.03 -12.76
N HIS A 93 5.68 1.70 -12.90
CA HIS A 93 4.54 0.87 -13.24
C HIS A 93 3.65 0.61 -12.00
N PRO A 94 2.35 0.97 -12.00
CA PRO A 94 1.50 0.84 -10.80
C PRO A 94 1.44 -0.60 -10.26
N LEU A 95 1.42 -1.61 -11.13
CA LEU A 95 1.37 -3.01 -10.68
C LEU A 95 2.64 -3.46 -9.94
N GLU A 96 3.82 -2.92 -10.27
CA GLU A 96 5.06 -3.24 -9.56
C GLU A 96 5.04 -2.68 -8.13
N LEU A 97 4.62 -1.42 -7.98
CA LEU A 97 4.38 -0.85 -6.66
C LEU A 97 3.27 -1.60 -5.91
N GLY A 98 2.28 -2.12 -6.63
CA GLY A 98 1.21 -2.93 -6.07
C GLY A 98 1.67 -4.26 -5.48
N GLU A 99 2.62 -4.93 -6.12
CA GLU A 99 3.28 -6.13 -5.58
C GLU A 99 4.13 -5.80 -4.35
N GLU A 100 4.86 -4.70 -4.38
CA GLU A 100 5.65 -4.25 -3.23
C GLU A 100 4.75 -3.86 -2.05
N ALA A 101 3.58 -3.26 -2.31
CA ALA A 101 2.56 -3.00 -1.29
C ALA A 101 2.03 -4.30 -0.66
N LEU A 102 1.77 -5.35 -1.46
CA LEU A 102 1.39 -6.68 -0.95
C LEU A 102 2.48 -7.24 -0.03
N ARG A 103 3.73 -7.15 -0.47
CA ARG A 103 4.88 -7.64 0.28
C ARG A 103 5.04 -6.91 1.60
N ALA A 104 4.98 -5.59 1.59
CA ALA A 104 5.21 -4.76 2.77
C ALA A 104 4.05 -4.81 3.78
N LEU A 105 2.80 -4.83 3.30
CA LEU A 105 1.61 -4.72 4.15
C LEU A 105 1.07 -6.08 4.59
N PHE A 106 1.21 -7.12 3.76
CA PHE A 106 0.65 -8.45 4.02
C PHE A 106 1.70 -9.57 4.13
N GLY A 107 2.93 -9.32 3.69
CA GLY A 107 4.01 -10.33 3.76
C GLY A 107 3.91 -11.42 2.70
N PHE A 108 3.30 -11.15 1.54
CA PHE A 108 3.32 -12.06 0.39
C PHE A 108 3.33 -11.28 -0.93
N VAL A 109 3.60 -11.97 -2.04
CA VAL A 109 3.50 -11.45 -3.42
C VAL A 109 2.54 -12.32 -4.21
N LEU A 110 1.84 -11.74 -5.19
CA LEU A 110 0.99 -12.49 -6.13
C LEU A 110 1.75 -12.84 -7.40
N GLU A 111 2.64 -11.95 -7.84
CA GLU A 111 3.46 -12.11 -9.05
C GLU A 111 4.95 -12.12 -8.70
N GLY A 112 5.77 -12.86 -9.45
CA GLY A 112 7.22 -12.97 -9.23
C GLY A 112 7.66 -14.10 -8.27
N ARG A 113 8.92 -14.04 -7.81
CA ARG A 113 9.49 -15.07 -6.92
C ARG A 113 9.17 -14.73 -5.46
N PRO A 114 8.58 -15.66 -4.68
CA PRO A 114 8.42 -15.49 -3.24
C PRO A 114 9.78 -15.27 -2.57
N ASP A 115 9.91 -14.20 -1.78
CA ASP A 115 11.10 -14.03 -0.95
C ASP A 115 11.02 -15.01 0.24
N PRO A 116 12.03 -15.89 0.42
CA PRO A 116 12.01 -16.95 1.43
C PRO A 116 11.93 -16.44 2.88
N ARG A 117 12.20 -15.15 3.12
CA ARG A 117 12.03 -14.52 4.44
C ARG A 117 10.57 -14.30 4.80
N PHE A 118 9.68 -14.30 3.82
CA PHE A 118 8.25 -14.13 4.02
C PHE A 118 7.52 -15.46 3.87
N ARG A 119 6.62 -15.76 4.82
CA ARG A 119 5.80 -16.97 4.72
C ARG A 119 4.71 -16.73 3.69
N THR A 120 4.73 -17.51 2.61
CA THR A 120 3.55 -17.70 1.76
C THR A 120 2.40 -18.15 2.68
N PRO A 121 1.23 -17.48 2.67
CA PRO A 121 0.10 -17.94 3.44
C PRO A 121 -0.21 -19.38 3.02
N ARG A 122 -0.21 -20.31 3.98
CA ARG A 122 -0.59 -21.69 3.69
C ARG A 122 -2.07 -21.68 3.30
N VAL A 123 -2.38 -22.07 2.07
CA VAL A 123 -3.73 -22.46 1.69
C VAL A 123 -4.10 -23.65 2.58
N LEU A 124 -4.91 -23.40 3.60
CA LEU A 124 -5.45 -24.46 4.43
C LEU A 124 -6.48 -25.20 3.58
N ARG A 125 -6.05 -26.25 2.87
CA ARG A 125 -7.00 -27.20 2.31
C ARG A 125 -7.73 -27.86 3.48
N ARG A 126 -9.06 -27.79 3.48
CA ARG A 126 -9.89 -28.53 4.43
C ARG A 126 -9.45 -30.00 4.34
N GLY A 127 -9.06 -30.60 5.47
CA GLY A 127 -8.74 -32.02 5.49
C GLY A 127 -9.97 -32.87 5.17
N ASP A 128 -9.74 -34.06 4.61
CA ASP A 128 -10.79 -35.05 4.33
C ASP A 128 -11.49 -35.56 5.62
N ASP A 129 -10.99 -35.17 6.80
CA ASP A 129 -11.48 -35.51 8.14
C ASP A 129 -12.52 -34.52 8.70
N GLY A 130 -12.87 -33.45 7.97
CA GLY A 130 -13.96 -32.55 8.31
C GLY A 130 -13.73 -31.66 9.53
N GLN A 131 -12.54 -31.68 10.14
CA GLN A 131 -12.23 -30.87 11.32
C GLN A 131 -11.60 -29.52 10.91
N PRO A 132 -12.05 -28.38 11.47
CA PRO A 132 -11.45 -27.09 11.18
C PRO A 132 -10.02 -27.03 11.76
N GLY A 133 -9.03 -26.85 10.88
CA GLY A 133 -7.64 -26.69 11.30
C GLY A 133 -7.49 -25.50 12.26
N ARG A 134 -6.85 -25.74 13.40
CA ARG A 134 -6.70 -24.75 14.48
C ARG A 134 -5.82 -23.59 14.02
N LEU A 135 -6.42 -22.39 13.90
CA LEU A 135 -5.71 -21.14 13.63
C LEU A 135 -4.66 -20.90 14.72
N ARG A 136 -3.38 -20.90 14.36
CA ARG A 136 -2.34 -20.25 15.18
C ARG A 136 -2.39 -18.76 14.86
N ARG A 137 -2.36 -17.89 15.90
CA ARG A 137 -2.29 -16.43 15.73
C ARG A 137 -1.22 -16.09 14.68
N GLY A 138 -1.61 -15.30 13.68
CA GLY A 138 -0.69 -14.77 12.69
C GLY A 138 0.39 -13.91 13.35
N VAL A 139 1.56 -13.86 12.73
CA VAL A 139 2.61 -12.90 13.10
C VAL A 139 2.04 -11.50 12.84
N PRO A 140 2.14 -10.54 13.78
CA PRO A 140 1.71 -9.18 13.51
C PRO A 140 2.46 -8.64 12.29
N ALA A 141 1.75 -7.94 11.40
CA ALA A 141 2.39 -7.19 10.32
C ALA A 141 3.46 -6.27 10.94
N PRO A 142 4.64 -6.11 10.32
CA PRO A 142 5.66 -5.23 10.85
C PRO A 142 5.06 -3.83 11.07
N ALA A 143 5.32 -3.27 12.24
CA ALA A 143 4.93 -1.91 12.55
C ALA A 143 5.60 -1.00 11.52
N LEU A 144 4.78 -0.23 10.78
CA LEU A 144 5.31 0.85 9.97
C LEU A 144 5.75 1.91 10.98
N THR A 145 7.07 2.03 11.21
CA THR A 145 7.59 3.12 12.05
C THR A 145 7.41 4.42 11.28
N VAL A 146 6.33 5.14 11.57
CA VAL A 146 6.15 6.52 11.12
C VAL A 146 6.95 7.41 12.08
N PRO A 147 7.98 8.13 11.62
CA PRO A 147 8.65 9.11 12.46
C PRO A 147 7.70 10.27 12.72
N VAL A 148 7.32 10.49 13.98
CA VAL A 148 6.66 11.73 14.41
C VAL A 148 7.69 12.85 14.28
N VAL A 149 7.62 13.65 13.22
CA VAL A 149 8.34 14.91 13.14
C VAL A 149 7.58 15.93 13.97
N GLY A 150 7.97 16.07 15.24
CA GLY A 150 7.49 17.15 16.08
C GLY A 150 8.03 18.48 15.58
N THR A 151 7.18 19.32 15.03
CA THR A 151 7.52 20.72 14.74
C THR A 151 7.67 21.47 16.06
N PRO A 152 8.84 22.05 16.40
CA PRO A 152 8.93 22.91 17.56
C PRO A 152 8.19 24.22 17.27
N VAL A 153 7.05 24.43 17.93
CA VAL A 153 6.42 25.76 18.01
C VAL A 153 7.40 26.66 18.76
N ARG A 154 8.06 27.57 18.03
CA ARG A 154 8.84 28.65 18.65
C ARG A 154 7.89 29.51 19.47
N GLY A 155 8.02 29.43 20.79
CA GLY A 155 7.39 30.36 21.73
C GLY A 155 7.80 31.80 21.41
N ARG A 156 6.82 32.64 21.11
CA ARG A 156 6.98 34.09 21.10
C ARG A 156 7.18 34.54 22.55
N SER A 157 8.37 35.03 22.89
CA SER A 157 8.60 35.74 24.15
C SER A 157 7.71 37.00 24.21
N PRO A 158 7.06 37.28 25.36
CA PRO A 158 6.34 38.52 25.53
C PRO A 158 7.34 39.67 25.74
N ARG A 159 7.24 40.74 24.93
CA ARG A 159 7.94 41.99 25.21
C ARG A 159 7.26 42.67 26.39
N THR A 160 7.96 42.81 27.51
CA THR A 160 7.59 43.70 28.61
C THR A 160 8.24 45.06 28.43
N ARG A 161 7.36 46.08 28.44
CA ARG A 161 7.54 47.55 28.57
C ARG A 161 8.35 48.29 27.53
#